data_AF-A0A9D1MCM1-F1
#
_entry.id   AF-A0A9D1MCM1-F1
#
_cell.length_a   1.000
_cell.length_b   1.000
_cell.length_c   1.000
_cell.angle_alpha   90.00
_cell.angle_beta   90.00
_cell.angle_gamma   90.00
#
_symmetry.space_group_name_H-M   'P 1'
#
loop_
_entity.id
_entity.type
_entity.pdbx_description
1 polymer ?
#
loop_
_entity_poly.entity_id
_entity_poly.type
_entity_poly.pdbx_seq_one_letter_code
_entity_poly.pdbx_strand_id
1 'polypeptide(L)'
;MMRCVLKGVIGAVVFDIVTEIGIILCLNGLNGNYYIEAVAFYGVPVLLCAIVVLTATADKASRCLATLACSAVVCIVFTIVIDKLMRSYLVYERIIHGELSAGDGVGIVSLYMISIIAFIAGGIISLVITAVKSRRWKKIMDSEEYKKFEHDWRNMGQLDYMFGKKVKRVLYTSEMGDHEHCIFCSEKLSYLPGTRHEGYCTTDTKYTYWICPACYEEFKELFRWGRYDEDDKEGVS
;
A
#
# COMPACT_ATOMS: atom_id res chain seq x y z
N MET A 1 -18.91 6.67 -2.15
CA MET A 1 -18.91 6.69 -0.67
C MET A 1 -17.65 6.09 -0.04
N MET A 2 -17.20 4.89 -0.42
CA MET A 2 -15.98 4.25 0.16
C MET A 2 -14.68 5.07 0.05
N ARG A 3 -14.51 5.91 -0.99
CA ARG A 3 -13.32 6.77 -1.13
C ARG A 3 -13.21 7.89 -0.09
N CYS A 4 -14.33 8.37 0.46
CA CYS A 4 -14.30 9.34 1.57
C CYS A 4 -14.06 8.66 2.91
N VAL A 5 -14.58 7.44 3.08
CA VAL A 5 -14.36 6.63 4.29
C VAL A 5 -12.89 6.23 4.41
N LEU A 6 -12.23 5.81 3.31
CA LEU A 6 -10.81 5.43 3.35
C LEU A 6 -9.89 6.63 3.63
N LYS A 7 -10.19 7.81 3.08
CA LYS A 7 -9.47 9.06 3.40
C LYS A 7 -9.66 9.47 4.87
N GLY A 8 -10.86 9.29 5.41
CA GLY A 8 -11.17 9.56 6.83
C GLY A 8 -10.45 8.59 7.77
N VAL A 9 -10.42 7.29 7.43
CA VAL A 9 -9.76 6.26 8.24
C VAL A 9 -8.24 6.43 8.25
N ILE A 10 -7.61 6.75 7.12
CA ILE A 10 -6.16 7.00 7.07
C ILE A 10 -5.81 8.28 7.84
N GLY A 11 -6.62 9.34 7.70
CA GLY A 11 -6.44 10.58 8.48
C GLY A 11 -6.57 10.35 9.99
N ALA A 12 -7.55 9.56 10.42
CA ALA A 12 -7.74 9.22 11.83
C ALA A 12 -6.60 8.37 12.39
N VAL A 13 -6.13 7.36 11.66
CA VAL A 13 -5.01 6.51 12.11
C VAL A 13 -3.70 7.29 12.21
N VAL A 14 -3.42 8.20 11.27
CA VAL A 14 -2.23 9.07 11.34
C VAL A 14 -2.35 10.06 12.51
N PHE A 15 -3.54 10.60 12.77
CA PHE A 15 -3.77 11.50 13.89
C PHE A 15 -3.62 10.78 15.24
N ASP A 16 -4.18 9.58 15.39
CA ASP A 16 -4.07 8.79 16.63
C ASP A 16 -2.62 8.37 16.91
N ILE A 17 -1.87 7.94 15.91
CA ILE A 17 -0.45 7.58 16.09
C ILE A 17 0.39 8.81 16.50
N VAL A 18 0.16 9.97 15.89
CA VAL A 18 0.87 11.21 16.25
C VAL A 18 0.48 11.67 17.66
N THR A 19 -0.80 11.51 18.03
CA THR A 19 -1.31 11.92 19.33
C THR A 19 -0.81 11.00 20.45
N GLU A 20 -0.81 9.68 20.24
CA GLU A 20 -0.27 8.73 21.21
C GLU A 20 1.25 8.86 21.39
N ILE A 21 2.01 9.05 20.30
CA ILE A 21 3.45 9.32 20.39
C ILE A 21 3.68 10.65 21.13
N GLY A 22 2.86 11.68 20.87
CA GLY A 22 2.90 12.95 21.59
C GLY A 22 2.62 12.79 23.10
N ILE A 23 1.62 11.97 23.46
CA ILE A 23 1.25 11.70 24.86
C ILE A 23 2.32 10.89 25.59
N ILE A 24 2.85 9.82 24.96
CA ILE A 24 3.91 8.97 25.54
C ILE A 24 5.18 9.80 25.78
N LEU A 25 5.53 10.72 24.88
CA LEU A 25 6.70 11.58 25.03
C LEU A 25 6.49 12.68 26.09
N CYS A 26 5.26 13.19 26.23
CA CYS A 26 4.91 14.19 27.25
C CYS A 26 4.88 13.58 28.67
N LEU A 27 4.39 12.35 28.82
CA LEU A 27 4.33 11.64 30.11
C LEU A 27 5.71 11.19 30.61
N ASN A 28 6.71 11.05 29.73
CA ASN A 28 8.07 10.64 30.10
C ASN A 28 9.02 11.81 30.44
N GLY A 29 8.55 13.06 30.46
CA GLY A 29 9.33 14.21 30.95
C GLY A 29 10.61 14.52 30.16
N LEU A 30 10.69 14.10 28.89
CA LEU A 30 11.87 14.31 28.07
C LEU A 30 12.01 15.79 27.66
N ASN A 31 13.15 16.40 27.99
CA ASN A 31 13.52 17.75 27.58
C ASN A 31 13.36 17.94 26.06
N GLY A 32 12.92 19.13 25.64
CA GLY A 32 12.44 19.43 24.27
C GLY A 32 13.37 19.08 23.10
N ASN A 33 14.66 18.80 23.33
CA ASN A 33 15.58 18.33 22.30
C ASN A 33 15.31 16.87 21.85
N TYR A 34 14.90 15.98 22.75
CA TYR A 34 14.59 14.58 22.39
C TYR A 34 13.25 14.45 21.64
N TYR A 35 12.34 15.41 21.85
CA TYR A 35 11.07 15.49 21.13
C TYR A 35 11.28 15.73 19.63
N ILE A 36 12.20 16.64 19.28
CA ILE A 36 12.56 16.93 17.88
C ILE A 36 13.19 15.70 17.22
N GLU A 37 14.06 14.99 17.92
CA GLU A 37 14.71 13.79 17.39
C GLU A 37 13.73 12.62 17.20
N ALA A 38 12.79 12.39 18.12
CA ALA A 38 11.77 11.35 17.99
C ALA A 38 10.78 11.64 16.84
N VAL A 39 10.33 12.89 16.70
CA VAL A 39 9.47 13.31 15.59
C VAL A 39 10.19 13.17 14.24
N ALA A 40 11.49 13.48 14.18
CA ALA A 40 12.30 13.30 12.99
C ALA A 40 12.50 11.81 12.63
N PHE A 41 12.71 10.94 13.63
CA PHE A 41 12.97 9.51 13.40
C PHE A 41 11.71 8.71 13.04
N TYR A 42 10.58 8.98 13.67
CA TYR A 42 9.36 8.17 13.49
C TYR A 42 8.29 8.88 12.66
N GLY A 43 8.19 10.22 12.75
CA GLY A 43 7.19 11.00 12.03
C GLY A 43 7.49 11.11 10.52
N VAL A 44 8.75 11.31 10.15
CA VAL A 44 9.15 11.52 8.74
C VAL A 44 8.97 10.24 7.90
N PRO A 45 9.36 9.03 8.34
CA PRO A 45 9.10 7.80 7.58
C PRO A 45 7.61 7.45 7.44
N VAL A 46 6.79 7.75 8.46
CA VAL A 46 5.33 7.53 8.40
C VAL A 46 4.69 8.51 7.41
N LEU A 47 5.10 9.77 7.43
CA LEU A 47 4.65 10.79 6.48
C LEU A 47 5.08 10.46 5.04
N LEU A 48 6.31 9.96 4.86
CA LEU A 48 6.84 9.40 3.61
C LEU A 48 5.95 8.29 3.04
N CYS A 49 5.63 7.30 3.88
CA CYS A 49 4.77 6.18 3.51
C CYS A 49 3.36 6.67 3.13
N ALA A 50 2.79 7.59 3.92
CA ALA A 50 1.48 8.17 3.63
C ALA A 50 1.48 8.93 2.29
N ILE A 51 2.52 9.71 1.99
CA ILE A 51 2.65 10.44 0.73
C ILE A 51 2.77 9.46 -0.44
N VAL A 52 3.63 8.44 -0.36
CA VAL A 52 3.79 7.42 -1.43
C VAL A 52 2.49 6.64 -1.69
N VAL A 53 1.73 6.32 -0.65
CA VAL A 53 0.42 5.65 -0.81
C VAL A 53 -0.61 6.60 -1.43
N LEU A 54 -0.62 7.87 -1.03
CA LEU A 54 -1.50 8.89 -1.60
C LEU A 54 -1.14 9.22 -3.06
N THR A 55 0.13 9.16 -3.45
CA THR A 55 0.57 9.39 -4.83
C THR A 55 0.25 8.21 -5.74
N ALA A 56 0.34 6.98 -5.24
CA ALA A 56 0.02 5.75 -5.99
C ALA A 56 -1.48 5.59 -6.30
N THR A 57 -2.36 6.29 -5.57
CA THR A 57 -3.82 6.19 -5.69
C THR A 57 -4.46 7.41 -6.37
N ALA A 58 -3.65 8.31 -6.92
CA ALA A 58 -4.05 9.66 -7.35
C ALA A 58 -4.32 9.74 -8.87
N ASP A 59 -5.37 10.46 -9.27
CA ASP A 59 -5.75 10.68 -10.68
C ASP A 59 -4.73 11.60 -11.41
N LYS A 60 -4.82 11.74 -12.75
CA LYS A 60 -3.89 12.48 -13.62
C LYS A 60 -3.55 13.89 -13.12
N ALA A 61 -4.54 14.64 -12.60
CA ALA A 61 -4.34 15.97 -12.02
C ALA A 61 -3.58 15.93 -10.67
N SER A 62 -3.69 14.83 -9.93
CA SER A 62 -3.07 14.63 -8.64
C SER A 62 -1.59 14.20 -8.75
N ARG A 63 -1.13 13.78 -9.93
CA ARG A 63 0.27 13.38 -10.18
C ARG A 63 1.26 14.53 -10.04
N CYS A 64 0.86 15.77 -10.35
CA CYS A 64 1.71 16.95 -10.14
C CYS A 64 1.92 17.25 -8.64
N LEU A 65 0.85 17.22 -7.85
CA LEU A 65 0.92 17.38 -6.39
C LEU A 65 1.72 16.24 -5.74
N ALA A 66 1.52 15.02 -6.21
CA ALA A 66 2.30 13.85 -5.82
C ALA A 66 3.81 14.01 -6.10
N THR A 67 4.15 14.56 -7.27
CA THR A 67 5.55 14.79 -7.65
C THR A 67 6.20 15.88 -6.79
N LEU A 68 5.48 16.97 -6.52
CA LEU A 68 5.92 18.03 -5.60
C LEU A 68 6.08 17.51 -4.17
N ALA A 69 5.16 16.67 -3.69
CA ALA A 69 5.24 16.05 -2.37
C ALA A 69 6.44 15.09 -2.28
N CYS A 70 6.69 14.26 -3.29
CA CYS A 70 7.89 13.42 -3.36
C CYS A 70 9.17 14.26 -3.33
N SER A 71 9.23 15.37 -4.08
CA SER A 71 10.40 16.26 -4.07
C SER A 71 10.64 16.89 -2.69
N ALA A 72 9.59 17.41 -2.04
CA ALA A 72 9.70 18.01 -0.71
C ALA A 72 10.19 16.98 0.32
N VAL A 73 9.70 15.75 0.22
CA VAL A 73 10.09 14.65 1.09
C VAL A 73 11.54 14.23 0.88
N VAL A 74 12.00 14.13 -0.37
CA VAL A 74 13.41 13.87 -0.69
C VAL A 74 14.30 14.98 -0.10
N CYS A 75 13.88 16.24 -0.18
CA CYS A 75 14.61 17.34 0.45
C CYS A 75 14.67 17.20 1.97
N ILE A 76 13.55 16.91 2.66
CA ILE A 76 13.52 16.72 4.12
C ILE A 76 14.45 15.59 4.56
N VAL A 77 14.37 14.45 3.87
CA VAL A 77 15.26 13.30 4.11
C VAL A 77 16.71 13.70 3.93
N PHE A 78 17.04 14.41 2.86
CA PHE A 78 18.40 14.86 2.57
C PHE A 78 18.92 15.79 3.67
N THR A 79 18.10 16.72 4.15
CA THR A 79 18.47 17.61 5.26
C THR A 79 18.72 16.84 6.56
N ILE A 80 17.91 15.84 6.88
CA ILE A 80 18.10 14.98 8.07
C ILE A 80 19.39 14.17 7.96
N VAL A 81 19.67 13.62 6.77
CA VAL A 81 20.92 12.88 6.52
C VAL A 81 22.13 13.80 6.65
N ILE A 82 22.08 15.01 6.08
CA ILE A 82 23.15 16.01 6.22
C ILE A 82 23.35 16.39 7.69
N ASP A 83 22.28 16.69 8.44
CA ASP A 83 22.40 17.04 9.86
C ASP A 83 23.08 15.92 10.66
N LYS A 84 22.70 14.65 10.43
CA LYS A 84 23.32 13.49 11.08
C LYS A 84 24.79 13.29 10.67
N LEU A 85 25.12 13.51 9.40
CA LEU A 85 26.51 13.45 8.93
C LEU A 85 27.35 14.55 9.57
N MET A 86 26.81 15.78 9.65
CA MET A 86 27.48 16.90 10.30
C MET A 86 27.68 16.67 11.79
N ARG A 87 26.67 16.15 12.51
CA ARG A 87 26.81 15.77 13.93
C ARG A 87 27.84 14.65 14.13
N SER A 88 27.86 13.66 13.24
CA SER A 88 28.86 12.58 13.29
C SER A 88 30.27 13.13 13.05
N TYR A 89 30.44 14.07 12.12
CA TYR A 89 31.71 14.76 11.87
C TYR A 89 32.17 15.55 13.10
N LEU A 90 31.27 16.28 13.77
CA LEU A 90 31.60 17.02 14.99
C LEU A 90 32.02 16.10 16.14
N VAL A 91 31.37 14.94 16.31
CA VAL A 91 31.80 13.93 17.28
C VAL A 91 33.20 13.41 16.94
N TYR A 92 33.48 13.17 15.66
CA TYR A 92 34.78 12.73 15.20
C TYR A 92 35.91 13.75 15.46
N GLU A 93 35.67 15.04 15.19
CA GLU A 93 36.60 16.13 15.53
C GLU A 93 36.94 16.15 17.04
N ARG A 94 35.94 15.99 17.90
CA ARG A 94 36.15 15.97 19.36
C ARG A 94 36.99 14.78 19.84
N ILE A 95 36.90 13.64 19.16
CA ILE A 95 37.76 12.48 19.42
C ILE A 95 39.21 12.79 19.03
N ILE A 96 39.43 13.39 17.85
CA ILE A 96 40.78 13.77 17.36
C ILE A 96 41.46 14.76 18.31
N HIS A 97 40.69 15.72 18.85
CA HIS A 97 41.20 16.71 19.79
C HIS A 97 41.31 16.19 21.24
N GLY A 98 40.97 14.91 21.50
CA GLY A 98 41.07 14.31 22.84
C GLY A 98 40.00 14.77 23.82
N GLU A 99 38.96 15.45 23.35
CA GLU A 99 37.85 15.94 24.18
C GLU A 99 36.81 14.86 24.51
N LEU A 100 36.84 13.73 23.79
CA LEU A 100 35.94 12.61 23.96
C LEU A 100 36.71 11.29 23.98
N SER A 101 36.34 10.38 24.88
CA SER A 101 36.94 9.04 24.92
C SER A 101 36.63 8.28 23.63
N ALA A 102 37.60 7.56 23.08
CA ALA A 102 37.42 6.80 21.85
C ALA A 102 36.31 5.74 21.95
N GLY A 103 36.09 5.19 23.16
CA GLY A 103 35.04 4.20 23.40
C GLY A 103 33.63 4.76 23.23
N ASP A 104 33.38 5.95 23.77
CA ASP A 104 32.05 6.60 23.71
C ASP A 104 31.74 7.13 22.31
N GLY A 105 32.77 7.60 21.58
CA GLY A 105 32.62 8.13 20.23
C GLY A 105 32.29 7.08 19.17
N VAL A 106 32.88 5.88 19.26
CA VAL A 106 32.69 4.80 18.28
C VAL A 106 31.26 4.27 18.28
N GLY A 107 30.61 4.18 19.44
CA GLY A 107 29.22 3.74 19.56
C GLY A 107 28.25 4.67 18.83
N ILE A 108 28.43 5.99 19.00
CA ILE A 108 27.59 7.01 18.39
C ILE A 108 27.71 7.00 16.86
N VAL A 109 28.95 6.99 16.34
CA VAL A 109 29.20 6.94 14.89
C VAL A 109 28.63 5.66 14.28
N SER A 110 28.77 4.52 14.96
CA SER A 110 28.23 3.24 14.49
C SER A 110 26.70 3.25 14.38
N LEU A 111 26.00 3.80 15.37
CA LEU A 111 24.54 3.92 15.34
C LEU A 111 24.07 4.83 14.20
N TYR A 112 24.76 5.95 13.96
CA TYR A 112 24.45 6.82 12.83
C TYR A 112 24.63 6.11 11.49
N MET A 113 25.75 5.41 11.30
CA MET A 113 26.02 4.67 10.07
C MET A 113 25.01 3.56 9.81
N ILE A 114 24.62 2.79 10.85
CA ILE A 114 23.58 1.77 10.74
C ILE A 114 22.24 2.40 10.32
N SER A 115 21.87 3.53 10.90
CA SER A 115 20.61 4.22 10.57
C SER A 115 20.58 4.73 9.12
N ILE A 116 21.71 5.25 8.61
CA ILE A 116 21.85 5.71 7.23
C ILE A 116 21.74 4.53 6.27
N ILE A 117 22.43 3.42 6.55
CA ILE A 117 22.39 2.20 5.73
C ILE A 117 20.98 1.63 5.67
N ALA A 118 20.30 1.52 6.82
CA ALA A 118 18.93 1.02 6.89
C ALA A 118 17.95 1.88 6.06
N PHE A 119 18.10 3.21 6.13
CA PHE A 119 17.27 4.14 5.36
C PHE A 119 17.50 4.01 3.85
N ILE A 120 18.77 3.98 3.42
CA ILE A 120 19.14 3.80 2.00
C ILE A 120 18.62 2.45 1.48
N ALA A 121 18.84 1.37 2.24
CA ALA A 121 18.38 0.04 1.88
C ALA A 121 16.85 -0.01 1.76
N GLY A 122 16.11 0.56 2.71
CA GLY A 122 14.65 0.65 2.67
C GLY A 122 14.15 1.44 1.45
N GLY A 123 14.78 2.56 1.12
CA GLY A 123 14.47 3.35 -0.07
C GLY A 123 14.68 2.58 -1.37
N ILE A 124 15.82 1.88 -1.51
CA ILE A 124 16.13 1.06 -2.68
C ILE A 124 15.11 -0.08 -2.83
N ILE A 125 14.80 -0.81 -1.75
CA ILE A 125 13.82 -1.90 -1.77
C ILE A 125 12.45 -1.38 -2.23
N SER A 126 11.99 -0.26 -1.67
CA SER A 126 10.71 0.36 -2.05
C SER A 126 10.68 0.77 -3.53
N LEU A 127 11.77 1.37 -4.03
CA LEU A 127 11.92 1.72 -5.45
C LEU A 127 11.89 0.48 -6.35
N VAL A 128 12.60 -0.59 -5.98
CA VAL A 128 12.61 -1.84 -6.75
C VAL A 128 11.22 -2.47 -6.77
N ILE A 129 10.52 -2.57 -5.64
CA ILE A 129 9.15 -3.09 -5.57
C ILE A 129 8.22 -2.26 -6.45
N THR A 130 8.32 -0.93 -6.37
CA THR A 130 7.50 -0.02 -7.17
C THR A 130 7.81 -0.17 -8.67
N ALA A 131 9.08 -0.28 -9.05
CA ALA A 131 9.50 -0.49 -10.43
C ALA A 131 9.12 -1.86 -11.00
N VAL A 132 9.09 -2.91 -10.17
CA VAL A 132 8.61 -4.24 -10.55
C VAL A 132 7.09 -4.23 -10.74
N LYS A 133 6.35 -3.64 -9.78
CA LYS A 133 4.90 -3.47 -9.90
C LYS A 133 4.56 -2.66 -11.14
N SER A 134 5.22 -1.53 -11.39
CA SER A 134 4.95 -0.68 -12.55
C SER A 134 5.22 -1.38 -13.87
N ARG A 135 6.29 -2.18 -13.98
CA ARG A 135 6.58 -2.99 -15.18
C ARG A 135 5.51 -4.04 -15.44
N ARG A 136 5.06 -4.75 -14.41
CA ARG A 136 3.98 -5.74 -14.54
C ARG A 136 2.67 -5.09 -14.97
N TRP A 137 2.30 -3.98 -14.36
CA TRP A 137 1.10 -3.22 -14.72
C TRP A 137 1.20 -2.62 -16.12
N LYS A 138 2.37 -2.12 -16.51
CA LYS A 138 2.60 -1.62 -17.87
C LYS A 138 2.33 -2.71 -18.92
N LYS A 139 2.81 -3.94 -18.70
CA LYS A 139 2.55 -5.05 -19.62
C LYS A 139 1.05 -5.38 -19.74
N ILE A 140 0.28 -5.21 -18.67
CA ILE A 140 -1.18 -5.42 -18.69
C ILE A 140 -1.87 -4.26 -19.42
N MET A 141 -1.52 -3.02 -19.08
CA MET A 141 -2.11 -1.82 -19.69
C MET A 141 -1.80 -1.71 -21.19
N ASP A 142 -0.66 -2.23 -21.62
CA ASP A 142 -0.28 -2.26 -23.04
C ASP A 142 -0.96 -3.40 -23.83
N SER A 143 -1.69 -4.32 -23.16
CA SER A 143 -2.35 -5.46 -23.80
C SER A 143 -3.62 -5.03 -24.55
N GLU A 144 -3.94 -5.74 -25.63
CA GLU A 144 -5.15 -5.45 -26.42
C GLU A 144 -6.44 -5.73 -25.63
N GLU A 145 -6.41 -6.74 -24.75
CA GLU A 145 -7.51 -7.06 -23.84
C GLU A 145 -7.80 -5.90 -22.88
N TYR A 146 -6.76 -5.27 -22.33
CA TYR A 146 -6.93 -4.10 -21.47
C TYR A 146 -7.46 -2.90 -22.25
N LYS A 147 -6.93 -2.59 -23.44
CA LYS A 147 -7.43 -1.46 -24.25
C LYS A 147 -8.90 -1.62 -24.61
N LYS A 148 -9.33 -2.85 -24.92
CA LYS A 148 -10.75 -3.16 -25.13
C LYS A 148 -11.55 -2.94 -23.86
N PHE A 149 -11.07 -3.44 -22.73
CA PHE A 149 -11.75 -3.33 -21.44
C PHE A 149 -11.80 -1.88 -20.91
N GLU A 150 -10.77 -1.08 -21.15
CA GLU A 150 -10.68 0.32 -20.73
C GLU A 150 -11.86 1.14 -21.27
N HIS A 151 -12.28 0.84 -22.51
CA HIS A 151 -13.41 1.46 -23.18
C HIS A 151 -14.73 0.67 -23.06
N ASP A 152 -14.73 -0.45 -22.33
CA ASP A 152 -15.94 -1.25 -22.10
C ASP A 152 -16.85 -0.55 -21.09
N TRP A 153 -18.15 -0.47 -21.38
CA TRP A 153 -19.12 0.17 -20.49
C TRP A 153 -19.26 -0.54 -19.13
N ARG A 154 -18.83 -1.81 -19.04
CA ARG A 154 -18.79 -2.59 -17.79
C ARG A 154 -17.61 -2.20 -16.89
N ASN A 155 -16.65 -1.42 -17.37
CA ASN A 155 -15.50 -0.99 -16.59
C ASN A 155 -15.86 0.13 -15.61
N MET A 156 -15.97 -0.24 -14.34
CA MET A 156 -16.26 0.64 -13.19
C MET A 156 -15.09 0.64 -12.19
N GLY A 157 -13.89 0.23 -12.62
CA GLY A 157 -12.71 0.09 -11.76
C GLY A 157 -12.59 -1.27 -11.07
N GLN A 158 -13.24 -2.32 -11.59
CA GLN A 158 -13.15 -3.68 -11.04
C GLN A 158 -11.73 -4.23 -11.03
N LEU A 159 -10.89 -3.80 -11.98
CA LEU A 159 -9.51 -4.29 -12.12
C LEU A 159 -8.68 -4.09 -10.83
N ASP A 160 -8.96 -3.03 -10.07
CA ASP A 160 -8.22 -2.72 -8.84
C ASP A 160 -8.40 -3.77 -7.74
N TYR A 161 -9.54 -4.44 -7.68
CA TYR A 161 -9.90 -5.33 -6.57
C TYR A 161 -10.24 -6.77 -6.99
N MET A 162 -10.50 -7.01 -8.29
CA MET A 162 -10.77 -8.35 -8.83
C MET A 162 -9.56 -8.99 -9.50
N PHE A 163 -8.49 -8.24 -9.79
CA PHE A 163 -7.31 -8.79 -10.46
C PHE A 163 -6.59 -9.83 -9.60
N GLY A 164 -6.36 -11.02 -10.17
CA GLY A 164 -5.68 -12.14 -9.56
C GLY A 164 -6.48 -12.88 -8.48
N LYS A 165 -7.78 -12.58 -8.32
CA LYS A 165 -8.62 -13.25 -7.31
C LYS A 165 -8.87 -14.72 -7.64
N LYS A 166 -9.04 -15.54 -6.61
CA LYS A 166 -9.55 -16.91 -6.77
C LYS A 166 -11.07 -16.88 -6.82
N VAL A 167 -11.62 -17.58 -7.81
CA VAL A 167 -13.07 -17.71 -7.95
C VAL A 167 -13.48 -19.17 -8.03
N LYS A 168 -14.64 -19.49 -7.47
CA LYS A 168 -15.25 -20.81 -7.53
C LYS A 168 -16.54 -20.73 -8.34
N ARG A 169 -16.76 -21.67 -9.26
CA ARG A 169 -18.05 -21.83 -9.92
C ARG A 169 -19.05 -22.39 -8.90
N VAL A 170 -20.19 -21.73 -8.75
CA VAL A 170 -21.22 -22.07 -7.77
C VAL A 170 -22.58 -22.03 -8.45
N LEU A 171 -23.40 -23.04 -8.13
CA LEU A 171 -24.83 -23.03 -8.44
C LEU A 171 -25.56 -22.28 -7.33
N TYR A 172 -26.36 -21.29 -7.71
CA TYR A 172 -27.16 -20.50 -6.80
C TYR A 172 -28.33 -21.33 -6.28
N THR A 173 -28.41 -21.51 -4.96
CA THR A 173 -29.49 -22.25 -4.32
C THR A 173 -30.39 -21.32 -3.51
N SER A 174 -31.56 -21.80 -3.11
CA SER A 174 -32.50 -21.05 -2.26
C SER A 174 -31.91 -20.67 -0.89
N GLU A 175 -30.87 -21.37 -0.45
CA GLU A 175 -30.19 -21.11 0.82
C GLU A 175 -29.25 -19.91 0.75
N MET A 176 -28.91 -19.44 -0.46
CA MET A 176 -27.99 -18.33 -0.70
C MET A 176 -28.70 -16.97 -0.76
N GLY A 177 -29.99 -16.91 -0.44
CA GLY A 177 -30.82 -15.70 -0.50
C GLY A 177 -31.55 -15.49 -1.82
N ASP A 178 -32.14 -14.31 -2.00
CA ASP A 178 -33.07 -14.05 -3.11
C ASP A 178 -32.38 -13.90 -4.47
N HIS A 179 -31.23 -13.20 -4.52
CA HIS A 179 -30.43 -13.00 -5.72
C HIS A 179 -29.14 -12.23 -5.44
N GLU A 180 -28.21 -12.31 -6.39
CA GLU A 180 -27.01 -11.50 -6.50
C GLU A 180 -26.91 -10.89 -7.89
N HIS A 181 -26.03 -9.90 -8.04
CA HIS A 181 -25.79 -9.23 -9.31
C HIS A 181 -24.37 -9.46 -9.80
N CYS A 182 -24.21 -9.71 -11.10
CA CYS A 182 -22.90 -9.73 -11.71
C CYS A 182 -22.24 -8.35 -11.56
N ILE A 183 -21.02 -8.32 -11.05
CA ILE A 183 -20.27 -7.07 -10.82
C ILE A 183 -19.88 -6.32 -12.09
N PHE A 184 -20.02 -6.95 -13.26
CA PHE A 184 -19.70 -6.36 -14.56
C PHE A 184 -20.94 -5.88 -15.29
N CYS A 185 -21.92 -6.76 -15.51
CA CYS A 185 -23.11 -6.46 -16.32
C CYS A 185 -24.41 -6.30 -15.53
N SER A 186 -24.37 -6.46 -14.20
CA SER A 186 -25.55 -6.44 -13.32
C SER A 186 -26.60 -7.52 -13.60
N GLU A 187 -26.30 -8.52 -14.45
CA GLU A 187 -27.16 -9.68 -14.69
C GLU A 187 -27.50 -10.37 -13.37
N LYS A 188 -28.78 -10.72 -13.20
CA LYS A 188 -29.31 -11.30 -11.97
C LYS A 188 -28.96 -12.79 -11.89
N LEU A 189 -28.27 -13.17 -10.81
CA LEU A 189 -28.02 -14.56 -10.47
C LEU A 189 -28.95 -14.95 -9.32
N SER A 190 -29.77 -15.97 -9.51
CA SER A 190 -30.59 -16.52 -8.43
C SER A 190 -31.07 -17.93 -8.73
N TYR A 191 -31.81 -18.53 -7.78
CA TYR A 191 -32.46 -19.82 -7.97
C TYR A 191 -33.84 -19.72 -8.67
N LEU A 192 -34.32 -18.51 -8.95
CA LEU A 192 -35.68 -18.29 -9.48
C LEU A 192 -35.76 -18.59 -10.98
N PRO A 193 -36.91 -19.07 -11.50
CA PRO A 193 -37.11 -19.28 -12.93
C PRO A 193 -36.82 -18.02 -13.76
N GLY A 194 -36.20 -18.19 -14.93
CA GLY A 194 -35.88 -17.07 -15.83
C GLY A 194 -34.67 -16.22 -15.42
N THR A 195 -33.95 -16.62 -14.37
CA THR A 195 -32.68 -15.99 -13.97
C THR A 195 -31.51 -16.93 -14.22
N ARG A 196 -30.28 -16.44 -14.04
CA ARG A 196 -29.11 -17.29 -14.15
C ARG A 196 -28.85 -18.02 -12.85
N HIS A 197 -28.84 -19.35 -12.91
CA HIS A 197 -28.68 -20.19 -11.71
C HIS A 197 -27.23 -20.49 -11.36
N GLU A 198 -26.27 -20.08 -12.19
CA GLU A 198 -24.85 -20.32 -11.95
C GLU A 198 -23.99 -19.08 -12.16
N GLY A 199 -22.93 -18.99 -11.36
CA GLY A 199 -21.95 -17.91 -11.45
C GLY A 199 -20.63 -18.32 -10.84
N TYR A 200 -19.71 -17.37 -10.84
CA TYR A 200 -18.43 -17.47 -10.15
C TYR A 200 -18.45 -16.50 -8.99
N CYS A 201 -18.09 -16.98 -7.80
CA CYS A 201 -17.96 -16.14 -6.62
C CYS A 201 -16.53 -16.15 -6.09
N THR A 202 -16.07 -15.02 -5.56
CA THR A 202 -14.77 -14.92 -4.89
C THR A 202 -14.82 -15.65 -3.54
N THR A 203 -13.82 -16.48 -3.27
CA THR A 203 -13.77 -17.33 -2.06
C THR A 203 -12.76 -16.86 -1.02
N ASP A 204 -11.81 -16.00 -1.40
CA ASP A 204 -10.66 -15.56 -0.59
C ASP A 204 -10.79 -14.10 -0.11
N THR A 205 -12.01 -13.56 -0.06
CA THR A 205 -12.27 -12.15 0.20
C THR A 205 -13.26 -11.95 1.33
N LYS A 206 -13.11 -10.83 2.06
CA LYS A 206 -14.11 -10.35 3.02
C LYS A 206 -15.48 -10.08 2.38
N TYR A 207 -15.49 -9.76 1.09
CA TYR A 207 -16.69 -9.45 0.30
C TYR A 207 -16.84 -10.47 -0.81
N THR A 208 -18.00 -11.10 -0.92
CA THR A 208 -18.31 -12.02 -2.01
C THR A 208 -18.73 -11.22 -3.24
N TYR A 209 -17.97 -11.33 -4.32
CA TYR A 209 -18.31 -10.73 -5.61
C TYR A 209 -18.77 -11.81 -6.57
N TRP A 210 -19.87 -11.56 -7.27
CA TRP A 210 -20.45 -12.49 -8.23
C TRP A 210 -20.17 -12.09 -9.67
N ILE A 211 -19.88 -13.08 -10.50
CA ILE A 211 -19.56 -12.93 -11.92
C ILE A 211 -20.40 -13.95 -12.69
N CYS A 212 -21.17 -13.49 -13.68
CA CYS A 212 -21.88 -14.43 -14.55
C CYS A 212 -20.88 -15.17 -15.46
N PRO A 213 -21.18 -16.39 -15.93
CA PRO A 213 -20.32 -17.17 -16.82
C PRO A 213 -19.88 -16.43 -18.09
N ALA A 214 -20.74 -15.57 -18.65
CA ALA A 214 -20.40 -14.78 -19.83
C ALA A 214 -19.28 -13.76 -19.53
N CYS A 215 -19.41 -13.01 -18.43
CA CYS A 215 -18.37 -12.08 -17.99
C CYS A 215 -17.12 -12.82 -17.49
N TYR A 216 -17.28 -14.00 -16.88
CA TYR A 216 -16.15 -14.82 -16.49
C TYR A 216 -15.30 -15.21 -17.70
N GLU A 217 -15.94 -15.78 -18.72
CA GLU A 217 -15.24 -16.27 -19.91
C GLU A 217 -14.57 -15.14 -20.69
N GLU A 218 -15.22 -13.97 -20.78
CA GLU A 218 -14.66 -12.83 -21.49
C GLU A 218 -13.47 -12.18 -20.76
N PHE A 219 -13.50 -12.15 -19.42
CA PHE A 219 -12.54 -11.38 -18.63
C PHE A 219 -11.51 -12.21 -17.87
N LYS A 220 -11.62 -13.55 -17.83
CA LYS A 220 -10.73 -14.42 -17.05
C LYS A 220 -9.24 -14.21 -17.34
N GLU A 221 -8.87 -13.96 -18.61
CA GLU A 221 -7.47 -13.75 -19.01
C GLU A 221 -6.94 -12.39 -18.56
N LEU A 222 -7.74 -11.34 -18.76
CA LEU A 222 -7.39 -9.98 -18.34
C LEU A 222 -7.25 -9.89 -16.81
N PHE A 223 -8.22 -10.47 -16.08
CA PHE A 223 -8.24 -10.44 -14.63
C PHE A 223 -7.36 -11.51 -13.99
N ARG A 224 -6.85 -12.47 -14.77
CA ARG A 224 -6.02 -13.58 -14.31
C ARG A 224 -6.63 -14.33 -13.13
N TRP A 225 -7.92 -14.63 -13.23
CA TRP A 225 -8.60 -15.34 -12.15
C TRP A 225 -8.08 -16.76 -12.01
N GLY A 226 -7.64 -17.10 -10.79
CA GLY A 226 -7.31 -18.46 -10.42
C GLY A 226 -8.58 -19.27 -10.18
N ARG A 227 -8.56 -20.55 -10.54
CA ARG A 227 -9.56 -21.49 -10.01
C ARG A 227 -9.24 -21.76 -8.55
N TYR A 228 -10.28 -21.83 -7.73
CA TYR A 228 -10.13 -22.32 -6.38
C TYR A 228 -10.07 -23.85 -6.44
N ASP A 229 -8.89 -24.42 -6.25
CA ASP A 229 -8.70 -25.85 -6.04
C ASP A 229 -8.78 -26.13 -4.54
N GLU A 230 -9.51 -27.17 -4.14
CA GLU A 230 -9.79 -27.45 -2.71
C GLU A 230 -8.54 -27.93 -1.94
N ASP A 231 -7.46 -28.27 -2.66
CA ASP A 231 -6.19 -28.80 -2.13
C ASP A 231 -5.27 -27.73 -1.52
N ASP A 232 -5.53 -26.44 -1.73
CA ASP A 232 -4.73 -25.33 -1.17
C ASP A 232 -4.93 -25.10 0.34
N LYS A 233 -5.74 -25.94 1.02
CA LYS A 233 -6.04 -25.82 2.45
C LYS A 233 -5.01 -26.51 3.38
N GLU A 234 -4.09 -27.31 2.87
CA GLU A 234 -3.15 -28.08 3.71
C GLU A 234 -1.87 -27.31 4.14
N GLY A 235 -1.75 -26.02 3.83
CA GLY A 235 -0.51 -25.25 4.07
C GLY A 235 -0.47 -24.37 5.32
N VAL A 236 -1.48 -24.38 6.18
CA VAL A 236 -1.49 -23.58 7.41
C VAL A 236 -1.89 -24.47 8.58
N SER A 237 -0.91 -25.21 9.10
CA SER A 237 -0.92 -25.81 10.43
C SER A 237 0.18 -25.18 11.27
#